data_AF-A0A834FBI7-F1
#
_entry.id   AF-A0A834FBI7-F1
#
_cell.length_a   1.000
_cell.length_b   1.000
_cell.length_c   1.000
_cell.angle_alpha   90.00
_cell.angle_beta   90.00
_cell.angle_gamma   90.00
#
_symmetry.space_group_name_H-M   'P 1'
#
loop_
_entity.id
_entity.type
_entity.pdbx_description
1 polymer ?
#
loop_
_entity_poly.entity_id
_entity_poly.type
_entity_poly.pdbx_seq_one_letter_code
_entity_poly.pdbx_strand_id
1 'polypeptide(L)'
;AMELCGQIGGFRLVELSGCAATEPRQVLQQRGLESKRTVPYHYYEVGSRDECAEYLLHENAPHGGHRFITEKSVFAKWAKTHPIKFFKPQWQLS
;
A
#
# COMPACT_ATOMS: atom_id res chain seq x y z
N ALA A 1 1.39 1.78 -20.01
CA ALA A 1 0.20 2.52 -19.53
C ALA A 1 0.44 4.03 -19.53
N MET A 2 1.50 4.52 -18.87
CA MET A 2 1.83 5.96 -18.82
C MET A 2 2.07 6.61 -20.18
N GLU A 3 2.58 5.87 -21.15
CA GLU A 3 2.89 6.39 -22.49
C GLU A 3 1.73 6.25 -23.49
N LEU A 4 0.70 5.48 -23.14
CA LEU A 4 -0.35 5.08 -24.09
C LEU A 4 -1.73 5.60 -23.71
N CYS A 5 -1.95 5.98 -22.45
CA CYS A 5 -3.26 6.33 -21.92
C CYS A 5 -3.28 7.79 -21.44
N GLY A 6 -4.35 8.52 -21.76
CA GLY A 6 -4.56 9.88 -21.24
C GLY A 6 -4.94 9.94 -19.75
N GLN A 7 -5.33 8.82 -19.15
CA GLN A 7 -5.58 8.67 -17.71
C GLN A 7 -5.31 7.23 -17.28
N ILE A 8 -4.75 7.04 -16.10
CA ILE A 8 -4.49 5.71 -15.51
C ILE A 8 -5.38 5.50 -14.28
N GLY A 9 -5.98 4.33 -14.19
CA GLY A 9 -6.65 3.85 -12.98
C GLY A 9 -5.81 2.81 -12.25
N GLY A 10 -5.43 3.08 -10.99
CA GLY A 10 -4.86 2.09 -10.08
C GLY A 10 -5.94 1.49 -9.20
N PHE A 11 -5.99 0.16 -9.07
CA PHE A 11 -6.96 -0.54 -8.22
C PHE A 11 -6.24 -1.38 -7.18
N ARG A 12 -6.80 -1.45 -5.95
CA ARG A 12 -6.28 -2.27 -4.85
C ARG A 12 -4.79 -2.04 -4.56
N LEU A 13 -4.37 -0.78 -4.61
CA LEU A 13 -3.12 -0.36 -4.02
C LEU A 13 -3.45 0.20 -2.64
N VAL A 14 -3.00 -0.46 -1.57
CA VAL A 14 -3.17 0.07 -0.23
C VAL A 14 -2.33 1.33 -0.07
N GLU A 15 -2.94 2.37 0.50
CA GLU A 15 -2.31 3.65 0.77
C GLU A 15 -1.13 3.45 1.74
N LEU A 16 -0.09 4.27 1.61
CA LEU A 16 1.12 4.18 2.47
C LEU A 16 0.79 4.21 3.96
N SER A 17 -0.24 4.96 4.35
CA SER A 17 -0.78 5.07 5.71
C SER A 17 -1.44 3.76 6.21
N GLY A 18 -1.85 2.88 5.28
CA GLY A 18 -2.54 1.62 5.52
C GLY A 18 -1.65 0.54 6.14
N CYS A 19 -0.35 0.57 5.85
CA CYS A 19 0.65 -0.27 6.50
C CYS A 19 1.46 0.58 7.48
N ALA A 20 0.92 0.78 8.69
CA ALA A 20 1.63 1.51 9.75
C ALA A 20 2.74 0.62 10.32
N ALA A 21 3.85 0.55 9.60
CA ALA A 21 5.03 -0.21 9.99
C ALA A 21 5.99 0.56 10.91
N THR A 22 5.62 1.76 11.38
CA THR A 22 6.53 2.62 12.14
C THR A 22 6.24 2.70 13.63
N GLU A 23 5.11 2.18 14.11
CA GLU A 23 4.73 2.32 15.53
C GLU A 23 4.75 0.97 16.25
N PRO A 24 5.45 0.85 17.40
CA PRO A 24 5.39 -0.34 18.23
C PRO A 24 3.94 -0.70 18.57
N ARG A 25 3.64 -2.00 18.63
CA ARG A 25 2.31 -2.55 18.99
C ARG A 25 1.68 -1.88 20.22
N GLN A 26 2.51 -1.46 21.18
CA GLN A 26 2.10 -0.76 22.39
C GLN A 26 1.50 0.64 22.13
N VAL A 27 1.98 1.36 21.11
CA VAL A 27 1.50 2.71 20.72
C VAL A 27 0.20 2.61 19.90
N LEU A 28 0.05 1.56 19.09
CA LEU A 28 -1.18 1.29 18.32
C LEU A 28 -2.37 0.98 19.24
N GLN A 29 -2.13 0.31 20.37
CA GLN A 29 -3.15 -0.03 21.35
C GLN A 29 -3.59 1.19 22.19
N GLN A 30 -2.68 2.13 22.47
CA GLN A 30 -2.99 3.37 23.18
C GLN A 30 -3.82 4.37 22.36
N ARG A 31 -3.74 4.32 21.03
CA ARG A 31 -4.46 5.23 20.11
C ARG A 31 -5.81 4.68 19.63
N GLY A 32 -6.27 3.52 20.10
CA GLY A 32 -7.52 2.91 19.65
C GLY A 32 -7.49 2.47 18.18
N LEU A 33 -6.31 2.32 17.59
CA LEU A 33 -6.11 1.90 16.19
C LEU A 33 -6.10 0.37 16.02
N GLU A 34 -6.52 -0.38 17.04
CA GLU A 34 -6.48 -1.85 17.08
C GLU A 34 -7.48 -2.54 16.13
N SER A 35 -8.18 -1.79 15.27
CA SER A 35 -9.01 -2.37 14.21
C SER A 35 -8.49 -2.08 12.80
N LYS A 36 -7.17 -2.10 12.57
CA LYS A 36 -6.69 -2.30 11.19
C LYS A 36 -7.11 -3.70 10.77
N ARG A 37 -8.23 -3.79 10.04
CA ARG A 37 -8.68 -5.01 9.40
C ARG A 37 -7.51 -5.56 8.59
N THR A 38 -7.00 -6.73 8.97
CA THR A 38 -5.98 -7.45 8.22
C THR A 38 -6.56 -7.74 6.84
N VAL A 39 -5.91 -7.23 5.80
CA VAL A 39 -6.32 -7.46 4.42
C VAL A 39 -5.44 -8.56 3.83
N PRO A 40 -6.03 -9.54 3.12
CA PRO A 40 -5.23 -10.60 2.50
C PRO A 40 -4.36 -10.00 1.40
N TYR A 41 -3.11 -10.48 1.30
CA TYR A 41 -2.16 -10.06 0.27
C TYR A 41 -2.70 -10.31 -1.14
N HIS A 42 -3.30 -11.48 -1.35
CA HIS A 42 -4.04 -11.78 -2.58
C HIS A 42 -5.54 -11.85 -2.32
N TYR A 43 -6.31 -11.09 -3.10
CA TYR A 43 -7.77 -11.00 -2.96
C TYR A 43 -8.54 -12.31 -3.27
N TYR A 44 -7.92 -13.25 -3.99
CA TYR A 44 -8.54 -14.52 -4.37
C TYR A 44 -8.13 -15.67 -3.44
N GLU A 45 -7.15 -15.45 -2.57
CA GLU A 45 -6.58 -16.49 -1.72
C GLU A 45 -7.11 -16.33 -0.29
N VAL A 46 -8.06 -17.20 0.06
CA VAL A 46 -8.65 -17.23 1.40
C VAL A 46 -7.58 -17.73 2.39
N GLY A 47 -7.27 -16.93 3.41
CA GLY A 47 -6.21 -17.24 4.37
C GLY A 47 -4.81 -16.84 3.92
N SER A 48 -4.67 -16.05 2.86
CA SER A 48 -3.40 -15.44 2.46
C SER A 48 -2.79 -14.64 3.60
N ARG A 49 -1.46 -14.42 3.53
CA ARG A 49 -0.74 -13.59 4.48
C ARG A 49 -1.31 -12.18 4.53
N ASP A 50 -1.14 -11.51 5.66
CA ASP A 50 -1.45 -10.10 5.79
C ASP A 50 -0.63 -9.30 4.76
N GLU A 51 -1.32 -8.46 3.99
CA GLU A 51 -0.72 -7.71 2.89
C GLU A 51 0.46 -6.84 3.34
N CYS A 52 0.32 -6.17 4.49
CA CYS A 52 1.36 -5.30 5.02
C CYS A 52 2.57 -6.11 5.50
N ALA A 53 2.36 -7.28 6.10
CA ALA A 53 3.45 -8.18 6.48
C ALA A 53 4.26 -8.64 5.26
N GLU A 54 3.60 -9.00 4.16
CA GLU A 54 4.27 -9.41 2.92
C GLU A 54 5.02 -8.23 2.27
N TYR A 55 4.42 -7.04 2.26
CA TYR A 55 5.09 -5.83 1.78
C TYR A 55 6.37 -5.53 2.56
N LEU A 56 6.34 -5.62 3.89
CA LEU A 56 7.53 -5.37 4.72
C LEU A 56 8.62 -6.41 4.53
N LEU A 57 8.23 -7.68 4.36
CA LEU A 57 9.17 -8.77 4.12
C LEU A 57 9.95 -8.52 2.82
N HIS A 58 9.26 -8.13 1.74
CA HIS A 58 9.90 -7.83 0.46
C HIS A 58 10.61 -6.46 0.45
N GLU A 59 10.05 -5.43 1.11
CA GLU A 59 10.69 -4.12 1.19
C GLU A 59 12.05 -4.18 1.89
N ASN A 60 12.21 -5.05 2.90
CA ASN A 60 13.45 -5.18 3.67
C ASN A 60 14.36 -6.33 3.19
N ALA A 61 13.93 -7.11 2.19
CA ALA A 61 14.75 -8.20 1.68
C ALA A 61 16.07 -7.65 1.09
N PRO A 62 17.23 -8.25 1.41
CA PRO A 62 18.52 -7.78 0.92
C PRO A 62 18.67 -7.98 -0.60
N HIS A 63 18.08 -9.05 -1.14
CA HIS A 63 18.09 -9.37 -2.57
C HIS A 63 16.75 -9.98 -3.00
N GLY A 64 16.35 -9.77 -4.26
CA GLY A 64 15.19 -10.42 -4.87
C GLY A 64 13.81 -9.95 -4.39
N GLY A 65 13.73 -9.02 -3.44
CA GLY A 65 12.47 -8.44 -2.97
C GLY A 65 12.00 -7.27 -3.83
N HIS A 66 10.68 -7.07 -3.85
CA HIS A 66 10.05 -5.87 -4.41
C HIS A 66 10.00 -4.74 -3.39
N ARG A 67 10.16 -3.50 -3.86
CA ARG A 67 10.10 -2.31 -3.01
C ARG A 67 8.69 -1.70 -3.03
N PHE A 68 7.69 -2.47 -2.61
CA PHE A 68 6.28 -2.09 -2.69
C PHE A 68 5.94 -0.76 -2.01
N ILE A 69 6.55 -0.46 -0.86
CA ILE A 69 6.33 0.79 -0.11
C ILE A 69 6.98 1.95 -0.89
N THR A 70 8.18 1.75 -1.41
CA THR A 70 8.87 2.74 -2.26
C THR A 70 8.09 3.00 -3.55
N GLU A 71 7.65 1.97 -4.25
CA GLU A 71 6.86 2.05 -5.49
C GLU A 71 5.56 2.83 -5.26
N LYS A 72 4.83 2.53 -4.18
CA LYS A 72 3.62 3.27 -3.80
C LYS A 72 3.91 4.76 -3.53
N SER A 73 5.06 5.08 -2.94
CA SER A 73 5.51 6.47 -2.74
C SER A 73 5.79 7.20 -4.04
N VAL A 74 6.36 6.50 -5.04
CA VAL A 74 6.56 7.04 -6.38
C VAL A 74 5.21 7.31 -7.05
N PHE A 75 4.28 6.35 -7.00
CA PHE A 75 2.94 6.52 -7.56
C PHE A 75 2.15 7.67 -6.91
N ALA A 76 2.23 7.82 -5.59
CA ALA A 76 1.60 8.94 -4.88
C ALA A 76 2.14 10.30 -5.34
N LYS A 77 3.46 10.40 -5.54
CA LYS A 77 4.09 11.63 -6.08
C LYS A 77 3.67 11.89 -7.52
N TRP A 78 3.67 10.87 -8.38
CA TRP A 78 3.27 11.02 -9.77
C TRP A 78 1.81 11.39 -9.94
N ALA A 79 0.93 10.89 -9.09
CA ALA A 79 -0.50 11.22 -9.14
C ALA A 79 -0.79 12.70 -8.83
N LYS A 80 0.16 13.46 -8.29
CA LYS A 80 0.03 14.92 -8.13
C LYS A 80 0.21 15.69 -9.44
N THR A 81 0.96 15.14 -10.39
CA THR A 81 1.34 15.82 -11.64
C THR A 81 0.85 15.11 -12.89
N HIS A 82 0.39 13.87 -12.77
CA HIS A 82 -0.12 13.04 -13.86
C HIS A 82 -1.56 12.62 -13.58
N PRO A 83 -2.36 12.37 -14.62
CA PRO A 83 -3.76 11.94 -14.50
C PRO A 83 -3.86 10.48 -14.05
N ILE A 84 -3.51 10.21 -12.79
CA ILE A 84 -3.57 8.91 -12.14
C ILE A 84 -4.63 8.95 -11.05
N LYS A 85 -5.57 8.01 -11.07
CA LYS A 85 -6.64 7.89 -10.06
C LYS A 85 -6.58 6.53 -9.39
N PHE A 86 -6.67 6.51 -8.07
CA PHE A 86 -6.70 5.28 -7.28
C PHE A 86 -8.12 4.95 -6.86
N PHE A 87 -8.46 3.67 -6.94
CA PHE A 87 -9.78 3.15 -6.64
C PHE A 87 -9.68 1.95 -5.70
N LYS A 88 -10.64 1.89 -4.75
CA LYS A 88 -10.83 0.76 -3.83
C LYS A 88 -9.54 0.37 -3.06
N PRO A 89 -9.03 1.23 -2.15
CA PRO A 89 -9.57 2.52 -1.72
C PRO A 89 -9.14 3.70 -2.60
N GLN A 90 -9.86 4.81 -2.50
CA GLN A 90 -9.40 6.07 -3.07
C GLN A 90 -8.28 6.64 -2.18
N TRP A 91 -7.18 7.06 -2.78
CA TRP A 91 -6.07 7.68 -2.06
C TRP A 91 -6.36 9.16 -1.80
N GLN A 92 -6.02 9.63 -0.60
CA GLN A 92 -6.06 11.06 -0.27
C GLN A 92 -4.69 11.65 -0.55
N LEU A 93 -4.51 12.17 -1.76
CA LEU A 93 -3.26 12.79 -2.20
C LEU A 93 -3.14 14.18 -1.54
N SER A 94 -2.47 14.25 -0.39
CA SER A 94 -2.10 15.52 0.28
C SER A 94 -0.89 16.18 -0.36
#